data_AF-A0A4R7FN11-F1
#
_entry.id   AF-A0A4R7FN11-F1
#
_cell.length_a   1.000
_cell.length_b   1.000
_cell.length_c   1.000
_cell.angle_alpha   90.00
_cell.angle_beta   90.00
_cell.angle_gamma   90.00
#
_symmetry.space_group_name_H-M   'P 1'
#
loop_
_entity.id
_entity.type
_entity.pdbx_description
1 polymer ?
#
loop_
_entity_poly.entity_id
_entity_poly.type
_entity_poly.pdbx_seq_one_letter_code
_entity_poly.pdbx_strand_id
1 'polypeptide(L)'
;MKSKLRFAFLLSFSLLVLPMTSAFAQKVLMLATAETQADGTNILSNMQNEFATAGATVTRQDILGQAGSVTSSTFLDAQSQPYDLVIIATVYNPVDSGNWTSIQNAVQNRSANAFLLFTDSCCQSIANLGPALNLLNSASGLSMALSPLAGNVTTLLNTNSAYQGSFTSLPTFEGNAFHFWTQVPADNTLYYDPGQPMPAAESTNNRAYGVFFPIAQSFNGAGACLFGVSDSSGFDENSYQRNQGKVGVSFLNSVKSGGACGLAGEVSKTFSPASINPNQTSTLTINIANTLQPAAAANELYVQDQLPAPLSLVSVTGNTCGGSLATSANSLTLTGGTLPASGCAITAVVRWAERTCVAASVTNTITPGTAASGGQFSTSLGQVNIPAEADLGCTETPVPSTPTPVPTLGGFGLLLLSGFVAGSMGFMRRRKSI
;
A
#
# COMPACT_ATOMS: atom_id res chain seq x y z
N MET A 1 -0.55 70.69 4.62
CA MET A 1 0.44 69.71 4.13
C MET A 1 0.11 68.35 4.72
N LYS A 2 -0.60 67.47 3.99
CA LYS A 2 -0.80 66.03 4.29
C LYS A 2 -1.63 65.43 3.15
N SER A 3 -0.96 64.78 2.21
CA SER A 3 -1.58 63.94 1.17
C SER A 3 -1.91 62.57 1.77
N LYS A 4 -3.10 62.03 1.46
CA LYS A 4 -3.46 60.64 1.75
C LYS A 4 -3.33 59.84 0.46
N LEU A 5 -2.26 59.06 0.37
CA LEU A 5 -2.04 58.05 -0.66
C LEU A 5 -2.85 56.79 -0.26
N ARG A 6 -3.78 56.33 -1.10
CA ARG A 6 -4.47 55.04 -0.92
C ARG A 6 -3.75 54.00 -1.77
N PHE A 7 -3.08 53.06 -1.12
CA PHE A 7 -2.55 51.84 -1.75
C PHE A 7 -3.68 50.80 -1.81
N ALA A 8 -4.07 50.38 -3.01
CA ALA A 8 -4.93 49.23 -3.23
C ALA A 8 -4.06 47.98 -3.34
N PHE A 9 -4.16 47.08 -2.36
CA PHE A 9 -3.54 45.76 -2.41
C PHE A 9 -4.51 44.81 -3.13
N LEU A 10 -4.16 44.35 -4.33
CA LEU A 10 -4.81 43.20 -4.97
C LEU A 10 -4.24 41.93 -4.34
N LEU A 11 -5.05 41.24 -3.52
CA LEU A 11 -4.76 39.88 -3.09
C LEU A 11 -5.14 38.92 -4.23
N SER A 12 -4.13 38.35 -4.90
CA SER A 12 -4.31 37.23 -5.82
C SER A 12 -4.43 35.94 -5.01
N PHE A 13 -5.64 35.39 -4.93
CA PHE A 13 -5.91 34.09 -4.31
C PHE A 13 -5.55 32.99 -5.30
N SER A 14 -4.30 32.50 -5.26
CA SER A 14 -3.95 31.25 -5.94
C SER A 14 -4.48 30.08 -5.10
N LEU A 15 -5.62 29.50 -5.51
CA LEU A 15 -6.08 28.21 -5.01
C LEU A 15 -5.07 27.13 -5.45
N LEU A 16 -4.22 26.71 -4.52
CA LEU A 16 -3.40 25.51 -4.67
C LEU A 16 -4.35 24.31 -4.51
N VAL A 17 -4.87 23.78 -5.62
CA VAL A 17 -5.60 22.50 -5.62
C VAL A 17 -4.54 21.41 -5.43
N LEU A 18 -4.26 21.06 -4.19
CA LEU A 18 -3.54 19.83 -3.87
C LEU A 18 -4.43 18.65 -4.30
N PRO A 19 -3.97 17.73 -5.16
CA PRO A 19 -4.70 16.50 -5.41
C PRO A 19 -4.82 15.77 -4.07
N MET A 20 -6.05 15.59 -3.60
CA MET A 20 -6.35 14.68 -2.50
C MET A 20 -6.14 13.25 -3.01
N THR A 21 -4.93 12.73 -2.87
CA THR A 21 -4.71 11.29 -2.95
C THR A 21 -5.31 10.67 -1.70
N SER A 22 -6.33 9.82 -1.87
CA SER A 22 -6.83 8.99 -0.78
C SER A 22 -5.69 8.10 -0.30
N ALA A 23 -5.34 8.18 0.99
CA ALA A 23 -4.36 7.27 1.57
C ALA A 23 -4.86 5.82 1.43
N PHE A 24 -4.06 4.97 0.80
CA PHE A 24 -4.41 3.57 0.58
C PHE A 24 -4.36 2.80 1.91
N ALA A 25 -5.45 2.13 2.27
CA ALA A 25 -5.51 1.30 3.48
C ALA A 25 -4.68 0.02 3.28
N GLN A 26 -3.84 -0.33 4.25
CA GLN A 26 -3.10 -1.60 4.21
C GLN A 26 -4.08 -2.78 4.21
N LYS A 27 -3.76 -3.82 3.44
CA LYS A 27 -4.55 -5.05 3.32
C LYS A 27 -4.03 -6.09 4.30
N VAL A 28 -4.91 -6.53 5.20
CA VAL A 28 -4.60 -7.55 6.21
C VAL A 28 -5.42 -8.81 5.94
N LEU A 29 -4.75 -9.95 5.84
CA LEU A 29 -5.41 -11.26 5.90
C LEU A 29 -5.29 -11.79 7.32
N MET A 30 -6.40 -12.11 7.96
CA MET A 30 -6.43 -12.81 9.23
C MET A 30 -6.87 -14.25 8.99
N LEU A 31 -5.91 -15.18 9.02
CA LEU A 31 -6.20 -16.61 9.05
C LEU A 31 -6.36 -17.02 10.51
N ALA A 32 -7.53 -17.55 10.85
CA ALA A 32 -7.84 -17.94 12.20
C ALA A 32 -8.35 -19.38 12.30
N THR A 33 -8.28 -19.94 13.50
CA THR A 33 -9.01 -21.16 13.86
C THR A 33 -10.48 -20.84 14.03
N ALA A 34 -11.36 -21.81 13.70
CA ALA A 34 -12.80 -21.64 13.89
C ALA A 34 -13.14 -21.95 15.35
N GLU A 35 -13.43 -20.93 16.16
CA GLU A 35 -13.74 -21.08 17.58
C GLU A 35 -15.25 -21.15 17.83
N THR A 36 -15.70 -21.96 18.80
CA THR A 36 -17.12 -22.01 19.21
C THR A 36 -17.35 -21.48 20.63
N GLN A 37 -16.30 -21.37 21.44
CA GLN A 37 -16.38 -20.79 22.77
C GLN A 37 -16.43 -19.26 22.68
N ALA A 38 -17.25 -18.64 23.53
CA ALA A 38 -17.57 -17.22 23.43
C ALA A 38 -16.36 -16.30 23.68
N ASP A 39 -15.50 -16.66 24.63
CA ASP A 39 -14.22 -16.01 24.86
C ASP A 39 -13.30 -16.12 23.63
N GLY A 40 -13.21 -17.29 23.01
CA GLY A 40 -12.39 -17.49 21.81
C GLY A 40 -12.89 -16.71 20.61
N THR A 41 -14.20 -16.68 20.37
CA THR A 41 -14.79 -15.86 19.30
C THR A 41 -14.63 -14.36 19.57
N ASN A 42 -14.68 -13.93 20.84
CA ASN A 42 -14.43 -12.55 21.24
C ASN A 42 -12.96 -12.14 21.01
N ILE A 43 -11.99 -12.99 21.37
CA ILE A 43 -10.56 -12.76 21.12
C ILE A 43 -10.30 -12.50 19.63
N LEU A 44 -10.81 -13.37 18.75
CA LEU A 44 -10.63 -13.22 17.31
C LEU A 44 -11.34 -11.98 16.76
N SER A 45 -12.52 -11.64 17.30
CA SER A 45 -13.26 -10.44 16.90
C SER A 45 -12.56 -9.15 17.36
N ASN A 46 -12.01 -9.13 18.58
CA ASN A 46 -11.20 -8.03 19.09
C ASN A 46 -9.95 -7.83 18.23
N MET A 47 -9.26 -8.90 17.86
CA MET A 47 -8.12 -8.84 16.97
C MET A 47 -8.49 -8.26 15.59
N GLN A 48 -9.57 -8.75 14.96
CA GLN A 48 -10.04 -8.18 13.69
C GLN A 48 -10.37 -6.68 13.81
N ASN A 49 -11.09 -6.30 14.87
CA ASN A 49 -11.50 -4.92 15.12
C ASN A 49 -10.30 -4.01 15.40
N GLU A 50 -9.27 -4.50 16.08
CA GLU A 50 -8.06 -3.76 16.39
C GLU A 50 -7.34 -3.28 15.13
N PHE A 51 -7.14 -4.18 14.16
CA PHE A 51 -6.49 -3.83 12.89
C PHE A 51 -7.39 -2.99 11.98
N ALA A 52 -8.69 -3.27 11.95
CA ALA A 52 -9.66 -2.48 11.19
C ALA A 52 -9.73 -1.03 11.71
N THR A 53 -9.77 -0.85 13.03
CA THR A 53 -9.80 0.48 13.68
C THR A 53 -8.50 1.24 13.46
N ALA A 54 -7.38 0.53 13.34
CA ALA A 54 -6.09 1.11 12.97
C ALA A 54 -6.00 1.53 11.49
N GLY A 55 -7.04 1.29 10.69
CA GLY A 55 -7.17 1.76 9.31
C GLY A 55 -6.89 0.70 8.24
N ALA A 56 -6.73 -0.58 8.61
CA ALA A 56 -6.56 -1.65 7.64
C ALA A 56 -7.88 -2.15 7.06
N THR A 57 -7.84 -2.64 5.83
CA THR A 57 -8.88 -3.53 5.30
C THR A 57 -8.57 -4.96 5.73
N VAL A 58 -9.38 -5.53 6.63
CA VAL A 58 -9.13 -6.87 7.19
C VAL A 58 -10.05 -7.91 6.53
N THR A 59 -9.45 -8.88 5.84
CA THR A 59 -10.12 -10.09 5.36
C THR A 59 -9.87 -11.21 6.37
N ARG A 60 -10.92 -11.68 7.05
CA ARG A 60 -10.81 -12.81 8.00
C ARG A 60 -11.29 -14.11 7.38
N GLN A 61 -10.53 -15.20 7.58
CA GLN A 61 -10.90 -16.55 7.18
C GLN A 61 -10.63 -17.54 8.31
N ASP A 62 -11.68 -18.18 8.82
CA ASP A 62 -11.62 -19.11 9.96
C ASP A 62 -11.39 -20.55 9.48
N ILE A 63 -10.28 -20.75 8.78
CA ILE A 63 -10.02 -21.98 8.02
C ILE A 63 -8.84 -22.80 8.55
N LEU A 64 -8.06 -22.29 9.51
CA LEU A 64 -6.78 -22.89 9.92
C LEU A 64 -6.91 -24.34 10.42
N GLY A 65 -8.03 -24.69 11.04
CA GLY A 65 -8.29 -26.05 11.54
C GLY A 65 -8.78 -27.05 10.48
N GLN A 66 -9.01 -26.62 9.24
CA GLN A 66 -9.51 -27.48 8.16
C GLN A 66 -8.33 -27.98 7.31
N ALA A 67 -8.20 -29.30 7.16
CA ALA A 67 -7.10 -29.90 6.40
C ALA A 67 -7.06 -29.40 4.95
N GLY A 68 -5.89 -28.92 4.52
CA GLY A 68 -5.64 -28.48 3.14
C GLY A 68 -6.36 -27.18 2.73
N SER A 69 -6.91 -26.43 3.69
CA SER A 69 -7.63 -25.19 3.41
C SER A 69 -6.69 -24.01 3.09
N VAL A 70 -5.45 -24.05 3.59
CA VAL A 70 -4.45 -23.02 3.32
C VAL A 70 -3.59 -23.45 2.14
N THR A 71 -3.66 -22.66 1.07
CA THR A 71 -2.92 -22.88 -0.18
C THR A 71 -2.22 -21.59 -0.62
N SER A 72 -1.44 -21.63 -1.70
CA SER A 72 -0.77 -20.42 -2.21
C SER A 72 -1.75 -19.31 -2.60
N SER A 73 -2.96 -19.64 -3.07
CA SER A 73 -3.97 -18.64 -3.43
C SER A 73 -4.63 -17.99 -2.22
N THR A 74 -4.56 -18.60 -1.04
CA THR A 74 -5.10 -18.04 0.21
C THR A 74 -4.46 -16.69 0.54
N PHE A 75 -3.20 -16.47 0.13
CA PHE A 75 -2.42 -15.26 0.39
C PHE A 75 -2.60 -14.16 -0.66
N LEU A 76 -3.59 -14.32 -1.55
CA LEU A 76 -3.96 -13.31 -2.54
C LEU A 76 -5.37 -12.80 -2.24
N ASP A 77 -5.59 -11.50 -2.48
CA ASP A 77 -6.92 -10.92 -2.41
C ASP A 77 -7.76 -11.25 -3.66
N ALA A 78 -8.99 -10.74 -3.71
CA ALA A 78 -9.92 -10.98 -4.82
C ALA A 78 -9.40 -10.43 -6.17
N GLN A 79 -8.40 -9.55 -6.15
CA GLN A 79 -7.74 -8.97 -7.32
C GLN A 79 -6.38 -9.65 -7.61
N SER A 80 -6.14 -10.82 -6.99
CA SER A 80 -4.88 -11.57 -7.10
C SER A 80 -3.65 -10.80 -6.62
N GLN A 81 -3.83 -9.82 -5.73
CA GLN A 81 -2.74 -9.04 -5.15
C GLN A 81 -2.36 -9.58 -3.77
N PRO A 82 -1.07 -9.54 -3.40
CA PRO A 82 -0.64 -9.97 -2.07
C PRO A 82 -1.20 -9.05 -0.97
N TYR A 83 -1.24 -9.57 0.26
CA TYR A 83 -1.54 -8.79 1.46
C TYR A 83 -0.28 -8.09 1.99
N ASP A 84 -0.48 -6.98 2.70
CA ASP A 84 0.61 -6.33 3.44
C ASP A 84 0.97 -7.17 4.67
N LEU A 85 -0.03 -7.57 5.44
CA LEU A 85 0.16 -8.34 6.66
C LEU A 85 -0.74 -9.56 6.66
N VAL A 86 -0.17 -10.71 6.98
CA VAL A 86 -0.92 -11.93 7.28
C VAL A 86 -0.83 -12.19 8.77
N ILE A 87 -1.98 -12.30 9.43
CA ILE A 87 -2.09 -12.67 10.84
C ILE A 87 -2.48 -14.14 10.90
N ILE A 88 -1.71 -14.93 11.65
CA ILE A 88 -2.03 -16.31 12.00
C ILE A 88 -2.50 -16.30 13.45
N ALA A 89 -3.79 -16.49 13.66
CA ALA A 89 -4.42 -16.37 14.97
C ALA A 89 -5.02 -17.71 15.42
N THR A 90 -4.63 -18.18 16.60
CA THR A 90 -5.22 -19.38 17.19
C THR A 90 -5.72 -19.10 18.60
N VAL A 91 -6.81 -19.74 19.00
CA VAL A 91 -7.31 -19.72 20.39
C VAL A 91 -7.38 -21.15 20.91
N TYR A 92 -8.55 -21.80 20.99
CA TYR A 92 -8.64 -23.14 21.59
C TYR A 92 -8.44 -24.27 20.58
N ASN A 93 -8.78 -24.03 19.32
CA ASN A 93 -8.64 -25.04 18.29
C ASN A 93 -7.23 -25.03 17.68
N PRO A 94 -6.72 -26.20 17.25
CA PRO A 94 -5.42 -26.28 16.63
C PRO A 94 -5.48 -25.91 15.14
N VAL A 95 -4.35 -25.45 14.61
CA VAL A 95 -4.12 -25.41 13.16
C VAL A 95 -3.91 -26.85 12.67
N ASP A 96 -4.52 -27.21 11.54
CA ASP A 96 -4.24 -28.48 10.89
C ASP A 96 -2.76 -28.56 10.48
N SER A 97 -2.13 -29.72 10.71
CA SER A 97 -0.69 -29.88 10.47
C SER A 97 -0.29 -29.68 9.01
N GLY A 98 -1.17 -29.97 8.05
CA GLY A 98 -0.94 -29.71 6.63
C GLY A 98 -0.86 -28.22 6.31
N ASN A 99 -1.60 -27.38 7.02
CA ASN A 99 -1.62 -25.94 6.80
C ASN A 99 -0.34 -25.23 7.27
N TRP A 100 0.36 -25.76 8.29
CA TRP A 100 1.65 -25.20 8.73
C TRP A 100 2.71 -25.22 7.64
N THR A 101 2.75 -26.27 6.82
CA THR A 101 3.64 -26.34 5.65
C THR A 101 3.33 -25.23 4.65
N SER A 102 2.05 -25.00 4.35
CA SER A 102 1.62 -23.91 3.47
C SER A 102 1.98 -22.54 4.03
N ILE A 103 1.81 -22.32 5.34
CA ILE A 103 2.19 -21.07 6.02
C ILE A 103 3.70 -20.86 5.94
N GLN A 104 4.52 -21.88 6.22
CA GLN A 104 5.97 -21.78 6.11
C GLN A 104 6.41 -21.45 4.69
N ASN A 105 5.84 -22.12 3.68
CA ASN A 105 6.11 -21.82 2.28
C ASN A 105 5.72 -20.38 1.94
N ALA A 106 4.62 -19.87 2.48
CA ALA A 106 4.19 -18.48 2.25
C ALA A 106 5.14 -17.46 2.88
N VAL A 107 5.65 -17.74 4.08
CA VAL A 107 6.69 -16.91 4.72
C VAL A 107 7.97 -16.95 3.89
N GLN A 108 8.43 -18.14 3.50
CA GLN A 108 9.66 -18.32 2.72
C GLN A 108 9.58 -17.67 1.34
N ASN A 109 8.43 -17.75 0.67
CA ASN A 109 8.20 -17.20 -0.66
C ASN A 109 7.74 -15.74 -0.63
N ARG A 110 7.68 -15.11 0.55
CA ARG A 110 7.20 -13.74 0.73
C ARG A 110 5.84 -13.49 0.07
N SER A 111 4.88 -14.37 0.32
CA SER A 111 3.51 -14.23 -0.20
C SER A 111 2.74 -13.06 0.45
N ALA A 112 3.32 -12.41 1.46
CA ALA A 112 2.93 -11.13 2.03
C ALA A 112 4.19 -10.38 2.49
N ASN A 113 4.08 -9.08 2.77
CA ASN A 113 5.20 -8.30 3.29
C ASN A 113 5.60 -8.75 4.70
N ALA A 114 4.61 -9.12 5.53
CA ALA A 114 4.84 -9.60 6.88
C ALA A 114 3.86 -10.69 7.31
N PHE A 115 4.30 -11.50 8.27
CA PHE A 115 3.49 -12.48 8.98
C PHE A 115 3.56 -12.21 10.48
N LEU A 116 2.41 -12.24 11.15
CA LEU A 116 2.26 -12.01 12.58
C LEU A 116 1.55 -13.20 13.22
N LEU A 117 2.26 -13.90 14.09
CA LEU A 117 1.73 -15.06 14.80
C LEU A 117 1.19 -14.61 16.17
N PHE A 118 -0.11 -14.84 16.38
CA PHE A 118 -0.77 -14.82 17.69
C PHE A 118 -1.25 -16.24 17.99
N THR A 119 -0.34 -17.08 18.47
CA THR A 119 -0.58 -18.51 18.63
C THR A 119 -0.87 -18.82 20.09
N ASP A 120 -2.08 -19.28 20.40
CA ASP A 120 -2.41 -19.84 21.73
C ASP A 120 -1.34 -20.83 22.18
N SER A 121 -0.83 -20.57 23.37
CA SER A 121 0.28 -21.27 23.97
C SER A 121 -0.06 -21.96 25.27
N CYS A 122 -1.18 -21.63 25.94
CA CYS A 122 -1.55 -22.30 27.19
C CYS A 122 -2.00 -23.73 26.98
N CYS A 123 -2.85 -23.90 25.97
CA CYS A 123 -3.85 -24.96 25.98
C CYS A 123 -3.69 -25.87 24.76
N GLN A 124 -3.13 -25.34 23.67
CA GLN A 124 -2.71 -26.09 22.48
C GLN A 124 -1.21 -25.97 22.19
N SER A 125 -0.35 -25.94 23.22
CA SER A 125 1.10 -25.71 23.07
C SER A 125 1.80 -26.65 22.07
N ILE A 126 1.40 -27.92 22.00
CA ILE A 126 2.01 -28.89 21.06
C ILE A 126 1.55 -28.64 19.62
N ALA A 127 0.27 -28.32 19.41
CA ALA A 127 -0.32 -28.25 18.06
C ALA A 127 -0.21 -26.85 17.43
N ASN A 128 -0.12 -25.80 18.26
CA ASN A 128 -0.01 -24.41 17.81
C ASN A 128 1.39 -23.85 18.08
N LEU A 129 1.82 -23.81 19.36
CA LEU A 129 3.06 -23.13 19.72
C LEU A 129 4.32 -23.88 19.25
N GLY A 130 4.33 -25.21 19.25
CA GLY A 130 5.44 -26.02 18.74
C GLY A 130 5.72 -25.75 17.25
N PRO A 131 4.73 -25.86 16.35
CA PRO A 131 4.90 -25.47 14.95
C PRO A 131 5.25 -24.00 14.74
N ALA A 132 4.69 -23.08 15.54
CA ALA A 132 5.06 -21.67 15.50
C ALA A 132 6.55 -21.47 15.84
N LEU A 133 7.05 -22.13 16.89
CA LEU A 133 8.47 -22.14 17.24
C LEU A 133 9.33 -22.68 16.09
N ASN A 134 8.91 -23.80 15.48
CA ASN A 134 9.62 -24.40 14.36
C ASN A 134 9.68 -23.46 13.16
N LEU A 135 8.59 -22.75 12.86
CA LEU A 135 8.56 -21.73 11.82
C LEU A 135 9.53 -20.58 12.13
N LEU A 136 9.48 -20.02 13.34
CA LEU A 136 10.36 -18.94 13.75
C LEU A 136 11.84 -19.35 13.70
N ASN A 137 12.20 -20.56 14.18
CA ASN A 137 13.56 -21.09 14.13
C ASN A 137 14.01 -21.37 12.68
N SER A 138 13.13 -21.92 11.84
CA SER A 138 13.44 -22.17 10.42
C SER A 138 13.67 -20.87 9.65
N ALA A 139 12.85 -19.85 9.91
CA ALA A 139 12.97 -18.55 9.26
C ALA A 139 14.23 -17.80 9.73
N SER A 140 14.54 -17.83 11.02
CA SER A 140 15.65 -17.05 11.60
C SER A 140 17.00 -17.76 11.60
N GLY A 141 17.02 -19.09 11.49
CA GLY A 141 18.21 -19.91 11.73
C GLY A 141 18.60 -20.03 13.21
N LEU A 142 17.76 -19.53 14.13
CA LEU A 142 18.00 -19.62 15.57
C LEU A 142 17.53 -20.95 16.17
N SER A 143 17.98 -21.20 17.40
CA SER A 143 17.58 -22.35 18.22
C SER A 143 16.80 -21.87 19.45
N MET A 144 15.74 -21.09 19.24
CA MET A 144 14.88 -20.65 20.33
C MET A 144 14.17 -21.83 20.99
N ALA A 145 13.77 -21.64 22.24
CA ALA A 145 12.97 -22.60 23.01
C ALA A 145 11.86 -21.89 23.80
N LEU A 146 11.08 -22.64 24.56
CA LEU A 146 9.96 -22.13 25.35
C LEU A 146 10.25 -22.23 26.84
N SER A 147 9.84 -21.24 27.62
CA SER A 147 9.81 -21.32 29.08
C SER A 147 8.69 -22.26 29.55
N PRO A 148 8.61 -22.60 30.85
CA PRO A 148 7.36 -23.06 31.45
C PRO A 148 6.23 -22.03 31.28
N LEU A 149 4.98 -22.48 31.44
CA LEU A 149 3.80 -21.64 31.40
C LEU A 149 3.86 -20.54 32.46
N ALA A 150 3.53 -19.32 32.06
CA ALA A 150 3.47 -18.12 32.87
C ALA A 150 2.03 -17.58 32.95
N GLY A 151 1.75 -16.85 34.02
CA GLY A 151 0.47 -16.19 34.25
C GLY A 151 0.39 -14.81 33.59
N ASN A 152 -0.38 -13.89 34.18
CA ASN A 152 -0.54 -12.53 33.67
C ASN A 152 0.80 -11.78 33.63
N VAL A 153 1.01 -10.98 32.58
CA VAL A 153 2.18 -10.11 32.44
C VAL A 153 1.79 -8.78 31.79
N THR A 154 2.50 -7.73 32.19
CA THR A 154 2.59 -6.47 31.44
C THR A 154 4.01 -6.35 30.93
N THR A 155 4.25 -6.75 29.69
CA THR A 155 5.61 -6.71 29.09
C THR A 155 5.99 -5.30 28.67
N LEU A 156 7.29 -5.05 28.55
CA LEU A 156 7.84 -3.77 28.10
C LEU A 156 8.40 -3.89 26.69
N LEU A 157 8.22 -2.84 25.89
CA LEU A 157 8.92 -2.68 24.62
C LEU A 157 10.44 -2.62 24.85
N ASN A 158 11.20 -3.40 24.10
CA ASN A 158 12.65 -3.30 24.10
C ASN A 158 13.10 -2.05 23.33
N THR A 159 13.31 -0.95 24.06
CA THR A 159 13.75 0.32 23.45
C THR A 159 15.20 0.32 22.96
N ASN A 160 15.98 -0.73 23.26
CA ASN A 160 17.31 -0.92 22.66
C ASN A 160 17.23 -1.55 21.26
N SER A 161 16.09 -2.13 20.87
CA SER A 161 15.94 -2.68 19.53
C SER A 161 15.97 -1.57 18.49
N ALA A 162 16.74 -1.76 17.40
CA ALA A 162 16.75 -0.85 16.25
C ALA A 162 15.37 -0.68 15.60
N TYR A 163 14.45 -1.60 15.87
CA TYR A 163 13.11 -1.67 15.27
C TYR A 163 12.00 -1.07 16.13
N GLN A 164 12.33 -0.61 17.35
CA GLN A 164 11.36 -0.10 18.33
C GLN A 164 10.50 1.07 17.81
N GLY A 165 11.02 1.84 16.85
CA GLY A 165 10.35 3.05 16.34
C GLY A 165 8.94 2.79 15.79
N SER A 166 8.69 1.60 15.25
CA SER A 166 7.35 1.19 14.77
C SER A 166 6.36 0.90 15.91
N PHE A 167 6.84 0.67 17.12
CA PHE A 167 6.09 0.14 18.27
C PHE A 167 5.92 1.13 19.41
N THR A 168 6.32 2.39 19.24
CA THR A 168 6.21 3.44 20.26
C THR A 168 4.78 3.70 20.75
N SER A 169 3.76 3.34 19.95
CA SER A 169 2.34 3.42 20.34
C SER A 169 1.89 2.27 21.28
N LEU A 170 2.69 1.21 21.39
CA LEU A 170 2.49 0.06 22.27
C LEU A 170 3.72 -0.09 23.21
N PRO A 171 3.94 0.83 24.16
CA PRO A 171 5.11 0.76 25.06
C PRO A 171 5.05 -0.43 26.02
N THR A 172 3.85 -0.95 26.27
CA THR A 172 3.60 -2.15 27.05
C THR A 172 2.65 -3.06 26.32
N PHE A 173 2.86 -4.38 26.40
CA PHE A 173 1.95 -5.37 25.82
C PHE A 173 1.53 -6.37 26.90
N GLU A 174 0.24 -6.41 27.20
CA GLU A 174 -0.33 -7.31 28.19
C GLU A 174 -0.83 -8.61 27.61
N GLY A 175 -0.70 -9.68 28.39
CA GLY A 175 -1.24 -10.99 28.09
C GLY A 175 -1.25 -11.89 29.32
N ASN A 176 -1.72 -13.11 29.16
CA ASN A 176 -1.74 -14.13 30.21
C ASN A 176 -1.64 -15.54 29.62
N ALA A 177 -1.48 -16.53 30.51
CA ALA A 177 -1.46 -17.95 30.19
C ALA A 177 -0.54 -18.27 29.00
N PHE A 178 0.74 -17.89 29.09
CA PHE A 178 1.63 -17.92 27.94
C PHE A 178 2.99 -18.54 28.23
N HIS A 179 3.77 -18.85 27.18
CA HIS A 179 5.16 -19.30 27.31
C HIS A 179 6.14 -18.27 26.74
N PHE A 180 7.06 -17.75 27.55
CA PHE A 180 8.11 -16.90 27.00
C PHE A 180 8.95 -17.66 25.98
N TRP A 181 9.30 -16.97 24.89
CA TRP A 181 10.39 -17.37 24.03
C TRP A 181 11.70 -17.21 24.81
N THR A 182 12.57 -18.21 24.69
CA THR A 182 13.87 -18.28 25.34
C THR A 182 14.97 -18.47 24.32
N GLN A 183 16.19 -18.16 24.71
CA GLN A 183 17.35 -18.14 23.82
C GLN A 183 17.19 -17.15 22.65
N VAL A 184 16.49 -16.04 22.89
CA VAL A 184 16.24 -15.01 21.87
C VAL A 184 17.36 -13.97 21.92
N PRO A 185 18.07 -13.66 20.83
CA PRO A 185 18.98 -12.52 20.80
C PRO A 185 18.24 -11.22 21.16
N ALA A 186 18.94 -10.31 21.83
CA ALA A 186 18.34 -9.05 22.29
C ALA A 186 17.76 -8.21 21.15
N ASP A 187 18.42 -8.18 19.99
CA ASP A 187 17.96 -7.44 18.81
C ASP A 187 16.64 -7.99 18.24
N ASN A 188 16.38 -9.28 18.47
CA ASN A 188 15.15 -9.98 18.08
C ASN A 188 14.08 -9.95 19.17
N THR A 189 14.41 -9.51 20.38
CA THR A 189 13.46 -9.38 21.47
C THR A 189 12.69 -8.07 21.30
N LEU A 190 11.39 -8.16 20.99
CA LEU A 190 10.53 -6.99 20.81
C LEU A 190 9.85 -6.59 22.12
N TYR A 191 9.26 -7.56 22.83
CA TYR A 191 8.64 -7.34 24.14
C TYR A 191 9.24 -8.32 25.16
N TYR A 192 9.54 -7.83 26.36
CA TYR A 192 10.20 -8.63 27.41
C TYR A 192 9.55 -8.45 28.78
N ASP A 193 9.79 -9.41 29.66
CA ASP A 193 9.35 -9.38 31.06
C ASP A 193 9.98 -8.21 31.85
N PRO A 194 9.19 -7.32 32.48
CA PRO A 194 9.71 -6.22 33.30
C PRO A 194 10.51 -6.70 34.52
N GLY A 195 10.36 -7.97 34.93
CA GLY A 195 11.18 -8.60 35.97
C GLY A 195 12.64 -8.83 35.56
N GLN A 196 13.01 -8.55 34.31
CA GLN A 196 14.37 -8.65 33.79
C GLN A 196 14.93 -7.25 33.46
N PRO A 197 16.28 -7.08 33.48
CA PRO A 197 16.89 -5.90 32.91
C PRO A 197 16.54 -5.77 31.43
N MET A 198 16.54 -4.53 30.92
CA MET A 198 16.36 -4.26 29.50
C MET A 198 17.36 -5.07 28.67
N PRO A 199 16.93 -5.76 27.60
CA PRO A 199 17.82 -6.55 26.75
C PRO A 199 18.98 -5.69 26.25
N ALA A 200 20.21 -6.07 26.58
CA ALA A 200 21.41 -5.39 26.11
C ALA A 200 21.81 -5.94 24.73
N ALA A 201 22.36 -5.10 23.85
CA ALA A 201 22.88 -5.55 22.56
C ALA A 201 23.83 -6.75 22.73
N GLU A 202 23.81 -7.68 21.77
CA GLU A 202 24.62 -8.92 21.77
C GLU A 202 24.35 -9.88 22.96
N SER A 203 23.28 -9.66 23.74
CA SER A 203 22.86 -10.57 24.81
C SER A 203 21.74 -11.51 24.36
N THR A 204 21.50 -12.54 25.17
CA THR A 204 20.37 -13.46 25.00
C THR A 204 19.31 -13.21 26.07
N ASN A 205 18.05 -13.10 25.65
CA ASN A 205 16.87 -12.96 26.49
C ASN A 205 16.15 -14.31 26.64
N ASN A 206 15.73 -14.64 27.87
CA ASN A 206 15.01 -15.87 28.22
C ASN A 206 13.57 -15.63 28.73
N ARG A 207 13.05 -14.44 28.46
CA ARG A 207 11.78 -13.89 28.91
C ARG A 207 11.18 -12.97 27.85
N ALA A 208 11.25 -13.37 26.57
CA ALA A 208 10.70 -12.61 25.46
C ALA A 208 9.24 -13.00 25.24
N TYR A 209 8.34 -12.03 25.28
CA TYR A 209 6.91 -12.21 24.99
C TYR A 209 6.59 -12.00 23.52
N GLY A 210 7.30 -11.06 22.89
CA GLY A 210 7.25 -10.80 21.47
C GLY A 210 8.64 -10.88 20.85
N VAL A 211 8.74 -11.53 19.70
CA VAL A 211 9.96 -11.63 18.90
C VAL A 211 9.74 -11.04 17.52
N PHE A 212 10.81 -10.52 16.94
CA PHE A 212 10.81 -9.88 15.64
C PHE A 212 11.98 -10.33 14.78
N PHE A 213 11.69 -10.65 13.51
CA PHE A 213 12.68 -10.98 12.49
C PHE A 213 12.43 -10.10 11.25
N PRO A 214 13.34 -9.17 10.93
CA PRO A 214 13.25 -8.37 9.71
C PRO A 214 13.47 -9.25 8.47
N ILE A 215 13.12 -8.74 7.29
CA ILE A 215 13.32 -9.43 6.01
C ILE A 215 14.76 -9.95 5.87
N ALA A 216 15.75 -9.14 6.25
CA ALA A 216 17.18 -9.50 6.15
C ALA A 216 17.57 -10.77 6.92
N GLN A 217 16.83 -11.14 7.97
CA GLN A 217 17.08 -12.34 8.77
C GLN A 217 16.19 -13.52 8.35
N SER A 218 14.98 -13.23 7.85
CA SER A 218 14.02 -14.27 7.44
C SER A 218 14.48 -15.01 6.18
N PHE A 219 14.75 -16.30 6.32
CA PHE A 219 15.28 -17.19 5.27
C PHE A 219 16.48 -16.57 4.52
N ASN A 220 17.44 -16.01 5.27
CA ASN A 220 18.62 -15.33 4.72
C ASN A 220 18.30 -14.20 3.73
N GLY A 221 17.23 -13.43 3.99
CA GLY A 221 16.81 -12.33 3.12
C GLY A 221 15.79 -12.72 2.05
N ALA A 222 15.44 -14.02 1.92
CA ALA A 222 14.45 -14.48 0.95
C ALA A 222 13.01 -14.39 1.48
N GLY A 223 12.82 -14.48 2.79
CA GLY A 223 11.51 -14.58 3.42
C GLY A 223 10.79 -13.24 3.61
N ALA A 224 9.56 -13.33 4.10
CA ALA A 224 8.78 -12.21 4.64
C ALA A 224 9.27 -11.81 6.04
N CYS A 225 8.99 -10.57 6.41
CA CYS A 225 9.10 -10.08 7.77
C CYS A 225 8.25 -10.94 8.72
N LEU A 226 8.76 -11.29 9.91
CA LEU A 226 8.08 -12.25 10.80
C LEU A 226 8.04 -11.75 12.24
N PHE A 227 6.85 -11.79 12.82
CA PHE A 227 6.59 -11.49 14.23
C PHE A 227 6.04 -12.73 14.93
N GLY A 228 6.54 -13.01 16.13
CA GLY A 228 5.97 -14.03 17.01
C GLY A 228 5.53 -13.40 18.31
N VAL A 229 4.23 -13.40 18.59
CA VAL A 229 3.70 -13.06 19.92
C VAL A 229 3.28 -14.36 20.58
N SER A 230 3.73 -14.52 21.82
CA SER A 230 3.64 -15.78 22.55
C SER A 230 2.21 -16.33 22.69
N ASP A 231 1.19 -15.46 22.69
CA ASP A 231 -0.21 -15.88 22.88
C ASP A 231 -1.21 -14.90 22.22
N SER A 232 -2.45 -15.35 21.98
CA SER A 232 -3.56 -14.49 21.54
C SER A 232 -4.31 -13.81 22.70
N SER A 233 -3.98 -14.15 23.95
CA SER A 233 -4.57 -13.61 25.17
C SER A 233 -4.43 -12.10 25.33
N GLY A 234 -3.54 -11.44 24.59
CA GLY A 234 -3.50 -9.98 24.52
C GLY A 234 -4.80 -9.34 23.99
N PHE A 235 -5.69 -10.14 23.39
CA PHE A 235 -7.01 -9.75 22.92
C PHE A 235 -8.17 -10.31 23.76
N ASP A 236 -7.87 -10.96 24.88
CA ASP A 236 -8.90 -11.37 25.84
C ASP A 236 -9.53 -10.14 26.53
N GLU A 237 -10.68 -10.32 27.17
CA GLU A 237 -11.44 -9.19 27.74
C GLU A 237 -10.62 -8.31 28.69
N ASN A 238 -9.76 -8.93 29.51
CA ASN A 238 -8.99 -8.21 30.52
C ASN A 238 -7.78 -7.48 29.94
N SER A 239 -7.03 -8.12 29.04
CA SER A 239 -5.80 -7.60 28.46
C SER A 239 -6.12 -6.62 27.33
N TYR A 240 -7.17 -6.90 26.54
CA TYR A 240 -7.55 -6.06 25.41
C TYR A 240 -7.93 -4.64 25.83
N GLN A 241 -8.59 -4.46 26.97
CA GLN A 241 -8.88 -3.11 27.49
C GLN A 241 -7.64 -2.22 27.65
N ARG A 242 -6.47 -2.83 27.88
CA ARG A 242 -5.19 -2.10 28.06
C ARG A 242 -4.38 -2.03 26.75
N ASN A 243 -4.58 -2.99 25.86
CA ASN A 243 -3.91 -3.10 24.56
C ASN A 243 -4.65 -2.40 23.40
N GLN A 244 -5.96 -2.18 23.53
CA GLN A 244 -6.83 -1.68 22.46
C GLN A 244 -6.37 -0.34 21.88
N GLY A 245 -6.41 -0.24 20.55
CA GLY A 245 -6.03 0.93 19.78
C GLY A 245 -4.52 1.12 19.61
N LYS A 246 -3.70 0.17 20.07
CA LYS A 246 -2.23 0.27 20.08
C LYS A 246 -1.56 -0.87 19.31
N VAL A 247 -2.12 -2.07 19.36
CA VAL A 247 -1.55 -3.27 18.74
C VAL A 247 -1.63 -3.15 17.22
N GLY A 248 -2.82 -2.88 16.68
CA GLY A 248 -3.03 -2.74 15.24
C GLY A 248 -2.17 -1.62 14.66
N VAL A 249 -2.14 -0.46 15.32
CA VAL A 249 -1.33 0.70 14.90
C VAL A 249 0.16 0.35 14.83
N SER A 250 0.69 -0.35 15.84
CA SER A 250 2.12 -0.66 15.91
C SER A 250 2.55 -1.67 14.85
N PHE A 251 1.78 -2.73 14.64
CA PHE A 251 2.07 -3.73 13.61
C PHE A 251 1.78 -3.23 12.19
N LEU A 252 0.82 -2.33 11.97
CA LEU A 252 0.64 -1.69 10.67
C LEU A 252 1.78 -0.71 10.36
N ASN A 253 2.24 0.03 11.38
CA ASN A 253 3.42 0.91 11.27
C ASN A 253 4.71 0.15 10.95
N SER A 254 4.83 -1.12 11.31
CA SER A 254 6.02 -1.91 10.97
C SER A 254 6.05 -2.34 9.51
N VAL A 255 4.90 -2.41 8.84
CA VAL A 255 4.73 -2.90 7.45
C VAL A 255 4.40 -1.75 6.47
N LYS A 256 4.91 -0.56 6.74
CA LYS A 256 4.85 0.59 5.83
C LYS A 256 6.25 1.05 5.43
N SER A 257 6.31 2.05 4.57
CA SER A 257 7.55 2.76 4.22
C SER A 257 8.32 3.20 5.45
N GLY A 258 9.60 2.81 5.55
CA GLY A 258 10.46 3.09 6.72
C GLY A 258 10.08 2.37 8.02
N GLY A 259 9.13 1.44 7.99
CA GLY A 259 8.74 0.60 9.12
C GLY A 259 9.77 -0.49 9.44
N ALA A 260 9.62 -1.14 10.60
CA ALA A 260 10.56 -2.15 11.10
C ALA A 260 10.82 -3.31 10.15
N CYS A 261 9.86 -3.69 9.30
CA CYS A 261 10.06 -4.76 8.32
C CYS A 261 11.09 -4.45 7.25
N GLY A 262 11.51 -3.18 7.11
CA GLY A 262 12.54 -2.78 6.16
C GLY A 262 12.08 -2.97 4.71
N LEU A 263 10.84 -2.58 4.39
CA LEU A 263 10.33 -2.63 3.03
C LEU A 263 11.16 -1.68 2.15
N ALA A 264 11.97 -2.24 1.27
CA ALA A 264 13.02 -1.45 0.65
C ALA A 264 12.50 -0.42 -0.34
N GLY A 265 11.56 -0.81 -1.21
CA GLY A 265 11.10 0.03 -2.30
C GLY A 265 9.75 0.70 -2.05
N GLU A 266 9.66 1.99 -2.34
CA GLU A 266 8.39 2.70 -2.56
C GLU A 266 8.43 3.35 -3.94
N VAL A 267 7.39 3.13 -4.75
CA VAL A 267 7.28 3.69 -6.10
C VAL A 267 6.30 4.84 -6.11
N SER A 268 6.62 5.89 -6.86
CA SER A 268 5.72 6.99 -7.18
C SER A 268 5.92 7.40 -8.64
N LYS A 269 4.92 8.06 -9.23
CA LYS A 269 4.99 8.50 -10.61
C LYS A 269 4.30 9.83 -10.82
N THR A 270 4.74 10.60 -11.81
CA THR A 270 4.18 11.91 -12.15
C THR A 270 4.29 12.18 -13.64
N PHE A 271 3.38 13.02 -14.16
CA PHE A 271 3.45 13.59 -15.50
C PHE A 271 3.75 15.09 -15.44
N SER A 272 4.64 15.59 -16.29
CA SER A 272 4.93 17.01 -16.43
C SER A 272 5.11 17.41 -17.90
N PRO A 273 4.22 18.26 -18.45
CA PRO A 273 3.02 18.82 -17.81
C PRO A 273 1.96 17.74 -17.51
N ALA A 274 1.14 17.97 -16.48
CA ALA A 274 0.07 17.05 -16.05
C ALA A 274 -1.17 17.10 -16.96
N SER A 275 -1.22 18.00 -17.94
CA SER A 275 -2.23 18.03 -18.99
C SER A 275 -1.60 18.44 -20.32
N ILE A 276 -2.02 17.80 -21.41
CA ILE A 276 -1.49 18.03 -22.75
C ILE A 276 -2.62 18.12 -23.79
N ASN A 277 -2.33 18.73 -24.92
CA ASN A 277 -3.23 18.64 -26.07
C ASN A 277 -3.05 17.29 -26.79
N PRO A 278 -4.02 16.85 -27.60
CA PRO A 278 -3.87 15.67 -28.44
C PRO A 278 -2.57 15.72 -29.27
N ASN A 279 -1.91 14.57 -29.43
CA ASN A 279 -0.60 14.39 -30.07
C ASN A 279 0.60 15.12 -29.41
N GLN A 280 0.41 15.85 -28.31
CA GLN A 280 1.52 16.43 -27.55
C GLN A 280 2.12 15.41 -26.58
N THR A 281 3.28 15.76 -26.02
CA THR A 281 4.01 14.89 -25.10
C THR A 281 4.08 15.46 -23.69
N SER A 282 4.13 14.55 -22.72
CA SER A 282 4.42 14.83 -21.31
C SER A 282 5.59 13.95 -20.86
N THR A 283 6.39 14.46 -19.93
CA THR A 283 7.43 13.66 -19.29
C THR A 283 6.83 12.87 -18.14
N LEU A 284 6.89 11.55 -18.25
CA LEU A 284 6.64 10.62 -17.16
C LEU A 284 7.92 10.45 -16.35
N THR A 285 7.84 10.69 -15.04
CA THR A 285 8.91 10.38 -14.09
C THR A 285 8.40 9.33 -13.12
N ILE A 286 9.06 8.17 -13.07
CA ILE A 286 8.84 7.12 -12.08
C ILE A 286 10.00 7.22 -11.08
N ASN A 287 9.69 7.59 -9.83
CA ASN A 287 10.66 7.68 -8.75
C ASN A 287 10.52 6.46 -7.84
N ILE A 288 11.66 5.87 -7.48
CA ILE A 288 11.72 4.75 -6.55
C ILE A 288 12.54 5.20 -5.34
N ALA A 289 11.88 5.36 -4.20
CA ALA A 289 12.52 5.65 -2.94
C ALA A 289 13.04 4.36 -2.30
N ASN A 290 14.19 4.46 -1.62
CA ASN A 290 14.72 3.41 -0.78
C ASN A 290 14.47 3.77 0.69
N THR A 291 13.75 2.91 1.41
CA THR A 291 13.35 3.19 2.81
C THR A 291 13.95 2.24 3.83
N LEU A 292 14.98 1.48 3.43
CA LEU A 292 15.71 0.58 4.32
C LEU A 292 16.32 1.33 5.52
N GLN A 293 16.21 0.69 6.68
CA GLN A 293 16.88 1.13 7.91
C GLN A 293 17.62 -0.07 8.54
N PRO A 294 18.96 -0.01 8.66
CA PRO A 294 19.85 1.04 8.16
C PRO A 294 19.88 1.13 6.62
N ALA A 295 20.29 2.28 6.09
CA ALA A 295 20.33 2.52 4.66
C ALA A 295 21.31 1.56 3.94
N ALA A 296 20.80 0.81 2.97
CA ALA A 296 21.55 -0.13 2.14
C ALA A 296 20.95 -0.18 0.73
N ALA A 297 21.68 -0.72 -0.25
CA ALA A 297 21.10 -0.96 -1.58
C ALA A 297 20.24 -2.25 -1.58
N ALA A 298 19.19 -2.26 -2.39
CA ALA A 298 18.41 -3.47 -2.69
C ALA A 298 18.62 -3.88 -4.15
N ASN A 299 18.62 -5.18 -4.42
CA ASN A 299 18.82 -5.73 -5.76
C ASN A 299 17.49 -6.23 -6.35
N GLU A 300 17.57 -6.77 -7.56
CA GLU A 300 16.43 -7.35 -8.28
C GLU A 300 15.24 -6.39 -8.38
N LEU A 301 15.55 -5.09 -8.54
CA LEU A 301 14.52 -4.09 -8.77
C LEU A 301 13.83 -4.40 -10.10
N TYR A 302 12.53 -4.61 -9.99
CA TYR A 302 11.61 -4.81 -11.11
C TYR A 302 10.63 -3.64 -11.15
N VAL A 303 10.46 -3.05 -12.34
CA VAL A 303 9.46 -2.02 -12.60
C VAL A 303 8.83 -2.30 -13.95
N GLN A 304 7.52 -2.37 -14.03
CA GLN A 304 6.78 -2.38 -15.28
C GLN A 304 5.75 -1.25 -15.24
N ASP A 305 5.77 -0.37 -16.24
CA ASP A 305 4.69 0.59 -16.43
C ASP A 305 3.95 0.27 -17.72
N GLN A 306 2.68 -0.14 -17.58
CA GLN A 306 1.81 -0.43 -18.71
C GLN A 306 0.89 0.77 -18.93
N LEU A 307 1.24 1.59 -19.92
CA LEU A 307 0.48 2.79 -20.24
C LEU A 307 -0.93 2.42 -20.71
N PRO A 308 -1.98 2.98 -20.09
CA PRO A 308 -3.36 2.80 -20.55
C PRO A 308 -3.60 3.56 -21.86
N ALA A 309 -4.52 3.08 -22.68
CA ALA A 309 -4.98 3.85 -23.84
C ALA A 309 -5.58 5.20 -23.38
N PRO A 310 -5.35 6.32 -24.09
CA PRO A 310 -4.67 6.45 -25.38
C PRO A 310 -3.17 6.78 -25.29
N LEU A 311 -2.54 6.54 -24.13
CA LEU A 311 -1.15 6.92 -23.92
C LEU A 311 -0.21 5.98 -24.71
N SER A 312 0.78 6.57 -25.37
CA SER A 312 1.85 5.83 -26.05
C SER A 312 3.22 6.28 -25.57
N LEU A 313 4.11 5.34 -25.31
CA LEU A 313 5.51 5.60 -25.01
C LEU A 313 6.21 6.08 -26.29
N VAL A 314 6.90 7.22 -26.20
CA VAL A 314 7.69 7.78 -27.30
C VAL A 314 9.14 7.37 -27.16
N SER A 315 9.73 7.59 -25.98
CA SER A 315 11.12 7.24 -25.69
C SER A 315 11.36 7.18 -24.18
N VAL A 316 12.43 6.51 -23.78
CA VAL A 316 12.98 6.62 -22.42
C VAL A 316 14.18 7.55 -22.48
N THR A 317 14.20 8.56 -21.62
CA THR A 317 15.22 9.63 -21.60
C THR A 317 16.22 9.48 -20.46
N GLY A 318 15.94 8.65 -19.46
CA GLY A 318 16.82 8.44 -18.33
C GLY A 318 16.47 7.21 -17.50
N ASN A 319 17.48 6.55 -16.95
CA ASN A 319 17.36 5.44 -16.01
C ASN A 319 18.56 5.45 -15.07
N THR A 320 18.34 5.80 -13.81
CA THR A 320 19.37 5.76 -12.76
C THR A 320 19.29 4.50 -11.89
N CYS A 321 18.33 3.62 -12.17
CA CYS A 321 18.10 2.37 -11.45
C CYS A 321 18.99 1.20 -11.95
N GLY A 322 19.84 1.44 -12.95
CA GLY A 322 20.65 0.39 -13.58
C GLY A 322 19.78 -0.62 -14.34
N GLY A 323 20.20 -1.89 -14.36
CA GLY A 323 19.43 -3.00 -14.94
C GLY A 323 19.24 -2.94 -16.46
N SER A 324 18.35 -3.80 -16.96
CA SER A 324 17.98 -3.89 -18.38
C SER A 324 16.59 -3.33 -18.60
N LEU A 325 16.45 -2.39 -19.54
CA LEU A 325 15.19 -1.75 -19.85
C LEU A 325 14.69 -2.20 -21.22
N ALA A 326 13.52 -2.84 -21.25
CA ALA A 326 12.77 -3.18 -22.45
C ALA A 326 11.60 -2.21 -22.63
N THR A 327 11.28 -1.86 -23.88
CA THR A 327 10.18 -0.94 -24.20
C THR A 327 9.32 -1.46 -25.35
N SER A 328 8.05 -1.09 -25.33
CA SER A 328 7.10 -1.23 -26.43
C SER A 328 6.37 0.10 -26.65
N ALA A 329 5.42 0.16 -27.59
CA ALA A 329 4.64 1.36 -27.84
C ALA A 329 3.80 1.82 -26.63
N ASN A 330 3.53 0.95 -25.67
CA ASN A 330 2.68 1.24 -24.51
C ASN A 330 3.23 0.68 -23.19
N SER A 331 4.50 0.23 -23.16
CA SER A 331 5.08 -0.37 -21.97
C SER A 331 6.55 -0.03 -21.84
N LEU A 332 7.00 0.12 -20.60
CA LEU A 332 8.41 0.06 -20.23
C LEU A 332 8.58 -0.97 -19.11
N THR A 333 9.60 -1.80 -19.20
CA THR A 333 9.89 -2.84 -18.20
C THR A 333 11.37 -2.84 -17.87
N LEU A 334 11.70 -2.55 -16.62
CA LEU A 334 13.02 -2.70 -16.02
C LEU A 334 13.12 -4.05 -15.31
N THR A 335 14.17 -4.82 -15.61
CA THR A 335 14.51 -6.05 -14.90
C THR A 335 15.95 -6.01 -14.40
N GLY A 336 16.18 -6.64 -13.25
CA GLY A 336 17.53 -6.75 -12.66
C GLY A 336 18.14 -5.40 -12.29
N GLY A 337 17.33 -4.39 -11.96
CA GLY A 337 17.82 -3.11 -11.48
C GLY A 337 18.42 -3.21 -10.07
N THR A 338 19.11 -2.15 -9.68
CA THR A 338 19.55 -1.93 -8.29
C THR A 338 18.86 -0.68 -7.78
N LEU A 339 18.27 -0.76 -6.58
CA LEU A 339 17.74 0.36 -5.85
C LEU A 339 18.84 0.89 -4.90
N PRO A 340 19.53 1.99 -5.23
CA PRO A 340 20.58 2.53 -4.38
C PRO A 340 19.99 3.06 -3.07
N ALA A 341 20.84 3.27 -2.05
CA ALA A 341 20.41 3.86 -0.78
C ALA A 341 19.78 5.26 -0.95
N SER A 342 20.18 6.01 -1.99
CA SER A 342 19.61 7.32 -2.33
C SER A 342 18.27 7.25 -3.08
N GLY A 343 17.77 6.07 -3.42
CA GLY A 343 16.71 5.89 -4.41
C GLY A 343 17.21 6.03 -5.86
N CYS A 344 16.30 5.85 -6.82
CA CYS A 344 16.57 5.98 -8.25
C CYS A 344 15.31 6.44 -9.01
N ALA A 345 15.45 6.71 -10.31
CA ALA A 345 14.34 7.15 -11.16
C ALA A 345 14.47 6.66 -12.62
N ILE A 346 13.33 6.52 -13.28
CA ILE A 346 13.18 6.30 -14.72
C ILE A 346 12.38 7.47 -15.30
N THR A 347 12.88 8.08 -16.37
CA THR A 347 12.18 9.16 -17.07
C THR A 347 11.87 8.78 -18.51
N ALA A 348 10.65 9.03 -18.94
CA ALA A 348 10.15 8.71 -20.26
C ALA A 348 9.32 9.84 -20.86
N VAL A 349 9.26 9.89 -22.18
CA VAL A 349 8.37 10.78 -22.92
C VAL A 349 7.15 9.97 -23.32
N VAL A 350 5.97 10.42 -22.90
CA VAL A 350 4.68 9.82 -23.18
C VAL A 350 3.86 10.79 -24.01
N ARG A 351 3.07 10.27 -24.95
CA ARG A 351 2.21 11.05 -25.84
C ARG A 351 0.75 10.66 -25.68
N TRP A 352 -0.14 11.63 -25.81
CA TRP A 352 -1.56 11.36 -26.09
C TRP A 352 -1.71 10.97 -27.55
N ALA A 353 -1.83 9.68 -27.87
CA ALA A 353 -1.70 9.19 -29.25
C ALA A 353 -2.91 9.51 -30.14
N GLU A 354 -4.05 9.82 -29.54
CA GLU A 354 -5.28 10.17 -30.27
C GLU A 354 -5.28 11.61 -30.77
N ARG A 355 -6.13 11.88 -31.77
CA ARG A 355 -6.30 13.23 -32.35
C ARG A 355 -7.21 14.14 -31.54
N THR A 356 -8.01 13.57 -30.65
CA THR A 356 -8.93 14.27 -29.76
C THR A 356 -8.78 13.74 -28.34
N CYS A 357 -9.32 14.48 -27.38
CA CYS A 357 -9.40 14.00 -26.00
C CYS A 357 -10.52 12.96 -25.88
N VAL A 358 -10.17 11.67 -25.91
CA VAL A 358 -11.12 10.55 -25.69
C VAL A 358 -11.59 10.43 -24.24
N ALA A 359 -10.86 11.06 -23.32
CA ALA A 359 -11.19 11.25 -21.92
C ALA A 359 -10.58 12.58 -21.44
N ALA A 360 -11.14 13.18 -20.40
CA ALA A 360 -10.59 14.40 -19.81
C ALA A 360 -9.26 14.14 -19.08
N SER A 361 -9.10 12.93 -18.55
CA SER A 361 -7.89 12.45 -17.88
C SER A 361 -7.83 10.93 -17.99
N VAL A 362 -6.61 10.37 -17.96
CA VAL A 362 -6.38 8.93 -17.83
C VAL A 362 -5.37 8.68 -16.72
N THR A 363 -5.71 7.77 -15.81
CA THR A 363 -4.86 7.34 -14.70
C THR A 363 -3.93 6.22 -15.14
N ASN A 364 -2.64 6.47 -15.08
CA ASN A 364 -1.59 5.50 -15.35
C ASN A 364 -1.12 4.90 -14.01
N THR A 365 -1.22 3.58 -13.85
CA THR A 365 -1.01 2.89 -12.55
C THR A 365 0.13 1.88 -12.63
N ILE A 366 1.01 1.88 -11.63
CA ILE A 366 1.97 0.80 -11.34
C ILE A 366 1.50 0.13 -10.06
N THR A 367 1.19 -1.16 -10.14
CA THR A 367 0.71 -1.97 -9.02
C THR A 367 1.87 -2.74 -8.39
N PRO A 368 2.23 -2.53 -7.12
CA PRO A 368 3.26 -3.30 -6.45
C PRO A 368 2.99 -4.80 -6.42
N GLY A 369 4.06 -5.59 -6.32
CA GLY A 369 4.03 -7.04 -6.34
C GLY A 369 5.04 -7.60 -7.34
N THR A 370 5.37 -8.89 -7.19
CA THR A 370 6.26 -9.58 -8.13
C THR A 370 5.58 -9.82 -9.47
N ALA A 371 6.37 -9.89 -10.54
CA ALA A 371 5.86 -10.24 -11.88
C ALA A 371 5.09 -11.57 -11.89
N ALA A 372 5.55 -12.56 -11.11
CA ALA A 372 4.91 -13.88 -11.02
C ALA A 372 3.49 -13.83 -10.43
N SER A 373 3.21 -12.83 -9.61
CA SER A 373 1.88 -12.58 -9.02
C SER A 373 1.07 -11.52 -9.78
N GLY A 374 1.52 -11.12 -10.98
CA GLY A 374 0.87 -10.07 -11.76
C GLY A 374 1.12 -8.64 -11.26
N GLY A 375 2.06 -8.47 -10.33
CA GLY A 375 2.53 -7.16 -9.90
C GLY A 375 3.55 -6.56 -10.87
N GLN A 376 3.79 -5.27 -10.71
CA GLN A 376 4.55 -4.40 -11.61
C GLN A 376 5.71 -3.69 -10.90
N PHE A 377 5.86 -3.86 -9.59
CA PHE A 377 6.96 -3.26 -8.84
C PHE A 377 7.37 -4.12 -7.66
N SER A 378 8.64 -4.52 -7.62
CA SER A 378 9.18 -5.31 -6.51
C SER A 378 10.69 -5.11 -6.36
N THR A 379 11.21 -5.47 -5.19
CA THR A 379 12.65 -5.58 -4.93
C THR A 379 12.97 -6.90 -4.23
N SER A 380 14.24 -7.30 -4.20
CA SER A 380 14.68 -8.48 -3.45
C SER A 380 14.43 -8.37 -1.94
N LEU A 381 14.26 -7.14 -1.41
CA LEU A 381 14.05 -6.84 0.01
C LEU A 381 12.62 -6.33 0.30
N GLY A 382 11.67 -6.60 -0.61
CA GLY A 382 10.27 -6.21 -0.47
C GLY A 382 9.97 -4.77 -0.86
N GLN A 383 8.68 -4.42 -0.82
CA GLN A 383 8.18 -3.12 -1.24
C GLN A 383 6.91 -2.75 -0.50
N VAL A 384 6.60 -1.46 -0.49
CA VAL A 384 5.31 -0.94 -0.03
C VAL A 384 4.24 -1.26 -1.07
N ASN A 385 3.10 -1.87 -0.68
CA ASN A 385 2.05 -2.24 -1.63
C ASN A 385 1.00 -1.14 -1.86
N ILE A 386 1.47 0.10 -1.99
CA ILE A 386 0.64 1.24 -2.39
C ILE A 386 0.82 1.44 -3.91
N PRO A 387 -0.25 1.35 -4.72
CA PRO A 387 -0.16 1.66 -6.15
C PRO A 387 0.38 3.06 -6.40
N ALA A 388 1.31 3.17 -7.34
CA ALA A 388 1.73 4.48 -7.86
C ALA A 388 0.80 4.87 -9.00
N GLU A 389 0.11 5.99 -8.85
CA GLU A 389 -0.82 6.52 -9.84
C GLU A 389 -0.38 7.91 -10.29
N ALA A 390 -0.50 8.19 -11.58
CA ALA A 390 -0.44 9.54 -12.11
C ALA A 390 -1.49 9.74 -13.19
N ASP A 391 -2.20 10.85 -13.07
CA ASP A 391 -3.17 11.29 -14.06
C ASP A 391 -2.50 12.14 -15.13
N LEU A 392 -2.80 11.84 -16.39
CA LEU A 392 -2.51 12.73 -17.51
C LEU A 392 -3.82 13.28 -18.08
N GLY A 393 -4.03 14.57 -17.88
CA GLY A 393 -5.13 15.32 -18.46
C GLY A 393 -4.98 15.49 -19.97
N CYS A 394 -6.11 15.62 -20.65
CA CYS A 394 -6.16 16.08 -22.03
C CYS A 394 -7.07 17.29 -22.15
N THR A 395 -6.54 18.36 -22.75
CA THR A 395 -7.29 19.59 -23.02
C THR A 395 -7.28 19.87 -24.50
N GLU A 396 -8.45 20.20 -25.06
CA GLU A 396 -8.51 20.77 -26.40
C GLU A 396 -8.48 22.29 -26.25
N THR A 397 -7.45 22.95 -26.78
CA THR A 397 -7.52 24.40 -26.97
C THR A 397 -8.65 24.69 -27.95
N PRO A 398 -9.67 25.49 -27.58
CA PRO A 398 -10.72 25.87 -28.52
C PRO A 398 -10.07 26.49 -29.76
N VAL A 399 -10.31 25.90 -30.92
CA VAL A 399 -9.95 26.56 -32.18
C VAL A 399 -10.74 27.88 -32.19
N PRO A 400 -10.09 29.05 -32.31
CA PRO A 400 -10.82 30.30 -32.47
C PRO A 400 -11.71 30.14 -33.71
N SER A 401 -13.02 30.12 -33.52
CA SER A 401 -13.95 30.19 -34.65
C SER A 401 -13.70 31.53 -35.32
N THR A 402 -13.00 31.54 -36.45
CA THR A 402 -13.05 32.70 -37.34
C THR A 402 -14.51 32.88 -37.71
N PRO A 403 -15.17 34.00 -37.34
CA PRO A 403 -16.54 34.22 -37.76
C PRO A 403 -16.55 34.17 -39.29
N THR A 404 -17.28 33.20 -39.85
CA THR A 404 -17.56 33.21 -41.28
C THR A 404 -18.25 34.54 -41.57
N PRO A 405 -17.72 35.38 -42.48
CA PRO A 405 -18.41 36.58 -42.87
C PRO A 405 -19.79 36.17 -43.36
N VAL A 406 -20.84 36.62 -42.67
CA VAL A 406 -22.20 36.54 -43.21
C VAL A 406 -22.14 37.23 -44.57
N PRO A 407 -22.54 36.58 -45.68
CA PRO A 407 -22.61 37.27 -46.95
C PRO A 407 -23.57 38.44 -46.76
N THR A 408 -23.03 39.66 -46.71
CA THR A 408 -23.86 40.85 -46.79
C THR A 408 -24.60 40.73 -48.11
N LEU A 409 -25.94 40.65 -48.08
CA LEU A 409 -26.72 40.82 -49.31
C LEU A 409 -26.26 42.14 -49.94
N GLY A 410 -25.56 42.05 -51.08
CA GLY A 410 -25.22 43.23 -51.87
C GLY A 410 -26.50 44.01 -52.16
N GLY A 411 -26.41 45.34 -52.35
CA GLY A 411 -27.56 46.25 -52.40
C GLY A 411 -28.73 45.84 -53.32
N PHE A 412 -28.52 44.95 -54.29
CA PHE A 412 -29.57 44.33 -55.09
C PHE A 412 -30.50 43.37 -54.32
N GLY A 413 -30.02 42.71 -53.27
CA GLY A 413 -30.82 41.84 -52.40
C GLY A 413 -31.81 42.59 -51.49
N LEU A 414 -31.48 43.83 -51.11
CA LEU A 414 -32.36 44.73 -50.34
C LEU A 414 -33.45 45.41 -51.21
N LEU A 415 -33.22 45.52 -52.53
CA LEU A 415 -34.22 46.03 -53.48
C LEU A 415 -35.33 45.02 -53.78
N LEU A 416 -35.07 43.71 -53.69
CA LEU A 416 -36.08 42.68 -53.87
C LEU A 416 -37.03 42.53 -52.67
N LEU A 417 -36.60 42.88 -51.45
CA LEU A 417 -37.48 42.89 -50.27
C LEU A 417 -38.35 44.16 -50.14
N SER A 418 -37.93 45.29 -50.73
CA SER A 418 -38.74 46.54 -50.70
C SER A 418 -39.82 46.57 -51.78
N GLY A 419 -39.68 45.82 -52.88
CA GLY A 419 -40.72 45.67 -53.91
C GLY A 419 -41.94 44.85 -53.46
N PHE A 420 -41.77 43.89 -52.56
CA PHE A 420 -42.86 43.03 -52.08
C PHE A 420 -43.76 43.68 -51.02
N VAL A 421 -43.30 44.74 -50.34
CA VAL A 421 -44.08 45.44 -49.28
C VAL A 421 -44.90 46.61 -49.85
N ALA A 422 -44.50 47.20 -50.99
CA ALA A 422 -45.25 48.29 -51.62
C ALA A 422 -46.38 47.81 -52.56
N GLY A 423 -46.33 46.56 -53.05
CA GLY A 423 -47.35 45.99 -53.95
C GLY A 423 -48.64 45.53 -53.27
N SER A 424 -48.64 45.33 -51.94
CA SER A 424 -49.79 44.80 -51.19
C SER A 424 -50.72 45.86 -50.59
N MET A 425 -50.40 47.16 -50.69
CA MET A 425 -51.27 48.25 -50.22
C MET A 425 -52.11 48.94 -51.32
N GLY A 426 -51.91 48.58 -52.60
CA GLY A 426 -52.60 49.22 -53.73
C GLY A 426 -53.92 48.57 -54.19
N PHE A 427 -54.27 47.37 -53.71
CA PHE A 427 -55.36 46.56 -54.29
C PHE A 427 -56.63 46.43 -53.43
N MET A 428 -56.78 47.15 -52.32
CA MET A 428 -57.97 47.05 -51.45
C MET A 428 -58.67 48.38 -51.13
N ARG A 429 -58.87 49.28 -52.11
CA ARG A 429 -59.86 50.36 -51.95
C ARG A 429 -60.41 50.94 -53.26
N ARG A 430 -61.05 50.09 -54.07
CA ARG A 430 -62.06 50.53 -55.07
C ARG A 430 -63.04 49.40 -55.43
N ARG A 431 -64.24 49.43 -54.81
CA ARG A 431 -65.59 49.04 -55.30
C ARG A 431 -66.51 48.72 -54.09
N LYS A 432 -67.35 49.68 -53.65
CA LYS A 432 -68.80 49.91 -53.98
C LYS A 432 -69.72 48.88 -53.30
N SER A 433 -70.53 49.25 -52.31
CA SER A 433 -71.88 49.87 -52.40
C SER A 433 -72.89 49.06 -53.22
N ILE A 434 -73.71 48.27 -52.53
CA ILE A 434 -75.19 48.32 -52.56
C ILE A 434 -75.63 48.40 -51.11
#